data_AF-A0AB74CYM0-F1
#
_entry.id   AF-A0AB74CYM0-F1
#
_cell.length_a   1.000
_cell.length_b   1.000
_cell.length_c   1.000
_cell.angle_alpha   90.00
_cell.angle_beta   90.00
_cell.angle_gamma   90.00
#
_symmetry.space_group_name_H-M   'P 1'
#
loop_
_entity.id
_entity.type
_entity.pdbx_description
1 polymer ?
#
loop_
_entity_poly.entity_id
_entity_poly.type
_entity_poly.pdbx_seq_one_letter_code
_entity_poly.pdbx_strand_id
1 'polypeptide(L)'
;MKKKKRWLIPLIGILILLGIGGKLVIDKQNKAEKLQKEMIEIVKSEEAKQVFEEGLKNLDPKALTPEGVIQSYEIDYDSIEHNPMGGIDGTIVVNNDKELYIYFHLNKNSNGIFSSEYVIAGNSSKLGTNLRKERVE
;
A
#
# COMPACT_ATOMS: atom_id res chain seq x y z
N MET A 1 41.89 -26.82 45.17
CA MET A 1 41.80 -26.95 43.70
C MET A 1 40.58 -26.18 43.19
N LYS A 2 40.75 -25.12 42.39
CA LYS A 2 39.61 -24.33 41.85
C LYS A 2 38.90 -25.14 40.76
N LYS A 3 37.65 -25.57 40.99
CA LYS A 3 36.86 -26.29 39.98
C LYS A 3 36.66 -25.37 38.76
N LYS A 4 37.20 -25.73 37.59
CA LYS A 4 37.04 -24.95 36.36
C LYS A 4 35.56 -24.94 35.97
N LYS A 5 34.96 -23.76 35.82
CA LYS A 5 33.52 -23.55 35.54
C LYS A 5 33.14 -23.94 34.10
N ARG A 6 33.42 -25.19 33.69
CA ARG A 6 33.13 -25.72 32.35
C ARG A 6 31.63 -25.74 32.00
N TRP A 7 30.76 -25.69 33.00
CA TRP A 7 29.30 -25.58 32.83
C TRP A 7 28.83 -24.23 32.23
N LEU A 8 29.68 -23.19 32.19
CA LEU A 8 29.35 -21.90 31.56
C LEU A 8 29.50 -21.92 30.03
N ILE A 9 30.19 -22.93 29.47
CA ILE A 9 30.44 -23.05 28.02
C ILE A 9 29.14 -23.19 27.20
N PRO A 10 28.15 -24.06 27.56
CA PRO A 10 26.88 -24.11 26.84
C PRO A 10 26.05 -22.82 26.95
N LEU A 11 26.13 -22.10 28.08
CA LEU A 11 25.47 -20.81 28.28
C LEU A 11 25.99 -19.74 27.30
N ILE A 12 27.29 -19.72 27.05
CA ILE A 12 27.91 -18.81 26.07
C ILE A 12 27.44 -19.14 24.65
N GLY A 13 27.31 -20.43 24.30
CA GLY A 13 26.80 -20.85 22.99
C GLY A 13 25.36 -20.39 22.72
N ILE A 14 24.48 -20.50 23.73
CA ILE A 14 23.09 -20.03 23.64
C ILE A 14 23.03 -18.50 23.47
N LEU A 15 23.86 -17.74 24.19
CA LEU A 15 23.91 -16.28 24.08
C LEU A 15 24.34 -15.82 22.67
N ILE A 16 25.29 -16.52 22.03
CA ILE A 16 25.73 -16.21 20.67
C ILE A 16 24.61 -16.47 19.65
N LEU A 17 23.91 -17.61 19.77
CA LEU A 17 22.78 -17.94 18.89
C LEU A 17 21.63 -16.93 19.02
N LEU A 18 21.29 -16.53 20.25
CA LEU A 18 20.28 -15.50 20.51
C LEU A 18 20.71 -14.12 20.00
N GLY A 19 22.00 -13.76 20.13
CA GLY A 19 22.53 -12.49 19.64
C GLY A 19 22.47 -12.37 18.11
N ILE A 20 22.87 -13.42 17.39
CA ILE A 20 22.83 -13.46 15.91
C ILE A 20 21.37 -13.55 15.43
N GLY A 21 20.57 -14.44 16.02
CA GLY A 21 19.15 -14.60 15.67
C GLY A 21 18.34 -13.33 15.92
N GLY A 22 18.55 -12.68 17.07
CA GLY A 22 17.90 -11.41 17.43
C GLY A 22 18.25 -10.28 16.48
N LYS A 23 19.53 -10.12 16.10
CA LYS A 23 19.96 -9.09 15.16
C LYS A 23 19.31 -9.25 13.78
N LEU A 24 19.25 -10.47 13.25
CA LEU A 24 18.65 -10.73 11.94
C LEU A 24 17.14 -10.44 11.90
N VAL A 25 16.41 -10.70 12.99
CA VAL A 25 14.98 -10.39 13.10
C VAL A 25 14.76 -8.87 13.12
N ILE A 26 15.53 -8.15 13.94
CA ILE A 26 15.46 -6.69 14.04
C ILE A 26 15.79 -6.03 12.70
N ASP A 27 16.86 -6.46 12.02
CA ASP A 27 17.26 -5.90 10.72
C ASP A 27 16.17 -6.10 9.64
N LYS A 28 15.50 -7.25 9.65
CA LYS A 28 14.36 -7.54 8.75
C LYS A 28 13.16 -6.64 9.05
N GLN A 29 12.81 -6.48 10.32
CA GLN A 29 11.70 -5.61 10.75
C GLN A 29 11.97 -4.16 10.36
N ASN A 30 13.15 -3.63 10.67
CA ASN A 30 13.55 -2.28 10.31
C ASN A 30 13.47 -2.04 8.79
N LYS A 31 13.87 -3.04 7.98
CA LYS A 31 13.78 -2.94 6.52
C LYS A 31 12.33 -2.92 6.03
N ALA A 32 11.46 -3.75 6.61
CA ALA A 32 10.04 -3.78 6.26
C ALA A 32 9.34 -2.46 6.62
N GLU A 33 9.59 -1.93 7.81
CA GLU A 33 9.06 -0.62 8.24
C GLU A 33 9.56 0.51 7.35
N LYS A 34 10.85 0.49 6.96
CA LYS A 34 11.41 1.48 6.05
C LYS A 34 10.74 1.43 4.68
N LEU A 35 10.56 0.22 4.12
CA LEU A 35 9.88 0.04 2.84
C LEU A 35 8.42 0.53 2.90
N GLN A 36 7.70 0.24 3.98
CA GLN A 36 6.33 0.72 4.16
C GLN A 36 6.28 2.25 4.19
N LYS A 37 7.19 2.91 4.91
CA LYS A 37 7.27 4.38 4.96
C LYS A 37 7.55 4.97 3.57
N GLU A 38 8.50 4.42 2.84
CA GLU A 38 8.82 4.86 1.47
C GLU A 38 7.60 4.71 0.53
N MET A 39 6.86 3.60 0.61
CA MET A 39 5.64 3.41 -0.18
C MET A 39 4.57 4.44 0.16
N ILE A 40 4.33 4.69 1.47
CA ILE A 40 3.36 5.71 1.91
C ILE A 40 3.78 7.11 1.43
N GLU A 41 5.07 7.46 1.49
CA GLU A 41 5.58 8.73 0.98
C GLU A 41 5.35 8.87 -0.54
N ILE A 42 5.58 7.81 -1.30
CA ILE A 42 5.30 7.78 -2.74
C ILE A 42 3.81 7.98 -3.01
N VAL A 43 2.93 7.27 -2.31
CA VAL A 43 1.47 7.36 -2.48
C VAL A 43 0.95 8.74 -2.09
N LYS A 44 1.61 9.43 -1.15
CA LYS A 44 1.31 10.82 -0.76
C LYS A 44 1.86 11.88 -1.73
N SER A 45 2.68 11.50 -2.70
CA SER A 45 3.29 12.47 -3.63
C SER A 45 2.23 13.14 -4.52
N GLU A 46 2.50 14.37 -4.93
CA GLU A 46 1.63 15.09 -5.87
C GLU A 46 1.53 14.38 -7.23
N GLU A 47 2.59 13.68 -7.64
CA GLU A 47 2.60 12.85 -8.85
C GLU A 47 1.60 11.69 -8.75
N ALA A 48 1.63 10.96 -7.64
CA ALA A 48 0.67 9.87 -7.40
C ALA A 48 -0.76 10.40 -7.29
N LYS A 49 -0.95 11.54 -6.62
CA LYS A 49 -2.24 12.22 -6.52
C LYS A 49 -2.84 12.52 -7.90
N GLN A 50 -2.05 13.12 -8.80
CA GLN A 50 -2.51 13.41 -10.17
C GLN A 50 -2.94 12.14 -10.91
N VAL A 51 -2.16 11.06 -10.76
CA VAL A 51 -2.45 9.76 -11.37
C VAL A 51 -3.74 9.16 -10.82
N PHE A 52 -3.97 9.23 -9.50
CA PHE A 52 -5.21 8.78 -8.89
C PHE A 52 -6.40 9.59 -9.41
N GLU A 53 -6.32 10.92 -9.41
CA GLU A 53 -7.41 11.77 -9.87
C GLU A 53 -7.73 11.56 -11.36
N GLU A 54 -6.72 11.32 -12.19
CA GLU A 54 -6.91 10.94 -13.60
C GLU A 54 -7.59 9.55 -13.71
N GLY A 55 -7.14 8.57 -12.93
CA GLY A 55 -7.76 7.25 -12.87
C GLY A 55 -9.23 7.30 -12.44
N LEU A 56 -9.55 8.11 -11.42
CA LEU A 56 -10.93 8.32 -10.97
C LEU A 56 -11.78 8.96 -12.07
N LYS A 57 -11.24 9.95 -12.80
CA LYS A 57 -11.93 10.59 -13.94
C LYS A 57 -12.14 9.65 -15.12
N ASN A 58 -11.22 8.70 -15.34
CA ASN A 58 -11.39 7.67 -16.36
C ASN A 58 -12.49 6.67 -15.98
N LEU A 59 -12.68 6.40 -14.69
CA LEU A 59 -13.73 5.52 -14.18
C LEU A 59 -15.11 6.20 -14.17
N ASP A 60 -15.13 7.48 -13.77
CA ASP A 60 -16.28 8.38 -13.70
C ASP A 60 -15.89 9.74 -14.30
N PRO A 61 -16.35 10.09 -15.51
CA PRO A 61 -15.99 11.34 -16.18
C PRO A 61 -16.31 12.62 -15.39
N LYS A 62 -17.23 12.57 -14.41
CA LYS A 62 -17.57 13.69 -13.52
C LYS A 62 -17.00 13.52 -12.11
N ALA A 63 -16.00 12.65 -11.94
CA ALA A 63 -15.36 12.44 -10.66
C ALA A 63 -14.85 13.77 -10.06
N LEU A 64 -14.96 13.88 -8.75
CA LEU A 64 -14.55 15.02 -7.92
C LEU A 64 -15.41 16.27 -8.15
N THR A 65 -16.64 16.10 -8.64
CA THR A 65 -17.66 17.14 -8.71
C THR A 65 -18.96 16.68 -8.03
N PRO A 66 -19.86 17.60 -7.66
CA PRO A 66 -21.16 17.24 -7.09
C PRO A 66 -22.04 16.39 -8.01
N GLU A 67 -21.82 16.45 -9.33
CA GLU A 67 -22.60 15.73 -10.34
C GLU A 67 -22.11 14.30 -10.58
N GLY A 68 -20.90 13.94 -10.14
CA GLY A 68 -20.35 12.60 -10.29
C GLY A 68 -20.82 11.63 -9.20
N VAL A 69 -20.71 10.33 -9.50
CA VAL A 69 -20.85 9.26 -8.51
C VAL A 69 -19.70 9.28 -7.52
N ILE A 70 -18.48 9.58 -7.97
CA ILE A 70 -17.28 9.74 -7.14
C ILE A 70 -17.09 11.22 -6.83
N GLN A 71 -17.55 11.70 -5.68
CA GLN A 71 -17.53 13.13 -5.33
C GLN A 71 -16.30 13.51 -4.49
N SER A 72 -15.85 12.59 -3.65
CA SER A 72 -14.63 12.73 -2.86
C SER A 72 -13.91 11.40 -2.73
N TYR A 73 -12.64 11.42 -2.37
CA TYR A 73 -11.86 10.22 -2.12
C TYR A 73 -10.86 10.41 -0.98
N GLU A 74 -10.49 9.31 -0.35
CA GLU A 74 -9.42 9.20 0.61
C GLU A 74 -8.65 7.90 0.36
N ILE A 75 -7.32 7.94 0.53
CA ILE A 75 -6.49 6.74 0.44
C ILE A 75 -6.46 6.09 1.82
N ASP A 76 -6.79 4.79 1.87
CA ASP A 76 -6.59 3.99 3.07
C ASP A 76 -5.10 3.63 3.18
N TYR A 77 -4.33 4.44 3.91
CA TYR A 77 -2.89 4.23 4.06
C TYR A 77 -2.52 2.94 4.79
N ASP A 78 -3.44 2.37 5.57
CA ASP A 78 -3.22 1.09 6.25
C ASP A 78 -3.33 -0.10 5.28
N SER A 79 -3.97 0.11 4.12
CA SER A 79 -4.06 -0.88 3.04
C SER A 79 -2.85 -0.93 2.10
N ILE A 80 -1.86 -0.05 2.30
CA ILE A 80 -0.70 0.07 1.40
C ILE A 80 0.22 -1.13 1.52
N GLU A 81 0.41 -1.82 0.41
CA GLU A 81 1.30 -2.97 0.32
C GLU A 81 2.13 -3.01 -0.96
N HIS A 82 3.28 -3.66 -0.88
CA HIS A 82 4.13 -3.89 -2.04
C HIS A 82 3.51 -4.98 -2.91
N ASN A 83 3.18 -4.66 -4.16
CA ASN A 83 2.72 -5.68 -5.10
C ASN A 83 3.90 -6.59 -5.48
N PRO A 84 3.82 -7.93 -5.34
CA PRO A 84 4.90 -8.85 -5.73
C PRO A 84 5.35 -8.73 -7.20
N MET A 85 4.47 -8.26 -8.09
CA MET A 85 4.75 -7.98 -9.50
C MET A 85 5.38 -6.60 -9.73
N GLY A 86 5.62 -5.84 -8.67
CA GLY A 86 6.18 -4.49 -8.67
C GLY A 86 5.11 -3.41 -8.52
N GLY A 87 5.50 -2.27 -7.95
CA GLY A 87 4.58 -1.17 -7.65
C GLY A 87 3.97 -1.28 -6.26
N ILE A 88 2.92 -0.49 -6.03
CA ILE A 88 2.25 -0.33 -4.74
C ILE A 88 0.76 -0.56 -4.95
N ASP A 89 0.18 -1.50 -4.22
CA ASP A 89 -1.25 -1.71 -4.18
C ASP A 89 -1.85 -0.99 -2.96
N GLY A 90 -3.14 -0.69 -3.06
CA GLY A 90 -3.90 -0.15 -1.94
C GLY A 90 -5.35 0.08 -2.28
N THR A 91 -6.05 0.72 -1.35
CA THR A 91 -7.48 1.01 -1.44
C THR A 91 -7.75 2.51 -1.36
N ILE A 92 -8.62 2.99 -2.24
CA ILE A 92 -9.25 4.30 -2.16
C ILE A 92 -10.68 4.11 -1.68
N VAL A 93 -11.07 4.85 -0.65
CA VAL A 93 -12.46 4.95 -0.16
C VAL A 93 -13.07 6.22 -0.77
N VAL A 94 -14.26 6.10 -1.36
CA VAL A 94 -14.94 7.25 -1.99
C VAL A 94 -16.15 7.69 -1.18
N ASN A 95 -16.45 8.99 -1.22
CA ASN A 95 -17.60 9.61 -0.54
C ASN A 95 -17.68 9.32 0.96
N ASN A 96 -16.55 8.99 1.59
CA ASN A 96 -16.46 8.58 2.99
C ASN A 96 -17.36 7.36 3.35
N ASP A 97 -17.68 6.51 2.36
CA ASP A 97 -18.45 5.27 2.54
C ASP A 97 -17.53 4.07 2.33
N LYS A 98 -17.29 3.28 3.39
CA LYS A 98 -16.40 2.10 3.34
C LYS A 98 -16.92 0.99 2.42
N GLU A 99 -18.19 1.00 2.04
CA GLU A 99 -18.74 0.07 1.04
C GLU A 99 -18.47 0.54 -0.39
N LEU A 100 -18.01 1.78 -0.58
CA LEU A 100 -17.63 2.36 -1.85
C LEU A 100 -16.10 2.49 -1.89
N TYR A 101 -15.45 1.42 -2.36
CA TYR A 101 -13.99 1.39 -2.49
C TYR A 101 -13.53 1.03 -3.89
N ILE A 102 -12.28 1.41 -4.17
CA ILE A 102 -11.54 1.16 -5.41
C ILE A 102 -10.20 0.54 -5.03
N TYR A 103 -9.85 -0.60 -5.62
CA TYR A 103 -8.49 -1.12 -5.55
C TYR A 103 -7.63 -0.39 -6.57
N PHE A 104 -6.46 0.07 -6.16
CA PHE A 104 -5.50 0.69 -7.05
C PHE A 104 -4.19 -0.09 -7.13
N HIS A 105 -3.51 0.09 -8.26
CA HIS A 105 -2.15 -0.37 -8.50
C HIS A 105 -1.31 0.80 -9.01
N LEU A 106 -0.49 1.39 -8.14
CA LEU A 106 0.38 2.50 -8.50
C LEU A 106 1.75 1.96 -8.94
N ASN A 107 2.08 2.10 -10.22
CA ASN A 107 3.33 1.62 -10.77
C ASN A 107 3.90 2.56 -11.82
N LYS A 108 5.22 2.48 -12.00
CA LYS A 108 5.97 3.25 -13.00
C LYS A 108 6.06 2.45 -14.30
N ASN A 109 5.86 3.12 -15.42
CA ASN A 109 6.11 2.55 -16.74
C ASN A 109 7.62 2.43 -17.01
N SER A 110 7.99 1.95 -18.21
CA SER A 110 9.40 1.78 -18.62
C SER A 110 10.23 3.06 -18.58
N ASN A 111 9.58 4.23 -18.60
CA ASN A 111 10.23 5.54 -18.54
C ASN A 111 10.35 6.07 -17.10
N GLY A 112 9.92 5.31 -16.10
CA GLY A 112 9.97 5.69 -14.69
C GLY A 112 8.86 6.65 -14.25
N ILE A 113 7.80 6.81 -15.06
CA ILE A 113 6.67 7.71 -14.81
C ILE A 113 5.46 6.89 -14.35
N PHE A 114 4.75 7.35 -13.33
CA PHE A 114 3.50 6.72 -12.89
C PHE A 114 2.44 6.77 -13.99
N SER A 115 1.74 5.65 -14.23
CA SER A 115 0.71 5.55 -15.27
C SER A 115 -0.69 5.51 -14.67
N SER A 116 -1.58 6.36 -15.17
CA SER A 116 -3.01 6.37 -14.85
C SER A 116 -3.80 5.31 -15.62
N GLU A 117 -3.24 4.76 -16.70
CA GLU A 117 -3.91 3.78 -17.58
C GLU A 117 -4.29 2.48 -16.83
N TYR A 118 -3.51 2.12 -15.81
CA TYR A 118 -3.70 0.88 -15.03
C TYR A 118 -3.82 1.14 -13.53
N VAL A 119 -4.01 2.39 -13.11
CA VAL A 119 -4.07 2.71 -11.68
C VAL A 119 -5.33 2.15 -11.03
N ILE A 120 -6.45 2.05 -11.75
CA ILE A 120 -7.70 1.48 -11.25
C ILE A 120 -7.70 -0.03 -11.52
N ALA A 121 -7.50 -0.84 -10.48
CA ALA A 121 -7.46 -2.30 -10.58
C ALA A 121 -8.85 -2.95 -10.40
N GLY A 122 -9.79 -2.28 -9.73
CA GLY A 122 -11.15 -2.76 -9.54
C GLY A 122 -11.95 -1.88 -8.59
N ASN A 123 -13.25 -2.16 -8.43
CA ASN A 123 -14.11 -1.45 -7.49
C ASN A 123 -15.11 -2.38 -6.80
N SER A 124 -15.63 -1.92 -5.67
CA SER A 124 -16.72 -2.56 -4.95
C SER A 124 -17.98 -2.72 -5.83
N SER A 125 -18.73 -3.80 -5.65
CA SER A 125 -19.95 -4.05 -6.42
C SER A 125 -21.00 -2.94 -6.26
N LYS A 126 -21.05 -2.31 -5.08
CA LYS A 126 -21.94 -1.17 -4.79
C LYS A 126 -21.55 0.04 -5.62
N LEU A 127 -20.26 0.41 -5.64
CA LEU A 127 -19.77 1.52 -6.48
C LEU A 127 -19.97 1.24 -7.97
N GLY A 128 -19.63 0.05 -8.45
CA GLY A 128 -19.87 -0.35 -9.84
C GLY A 128 -21.35 -0.28 -10.25
N THR A 129 -22.26 -0.59 -9.32
CA THR A 129 -23.71 -0.44 -9.56
C THR A 129 -24.11 1.03 -9.68
N ASN A 130 -23.59 1.92 -8.82
CA ASN A 130 -23.86 3.35 -8.88
C ASN A 130 -23.36 3.97 -10.20
N LEU A 131 -22.12 3.65 -10.59
CA LEU A 131 -21.51 4.11 -11.84
C LEU A 131 -22.32 3.70 -13.08
N ARG A 132 -22.90 2.49 -13.08
CA ARG A 132 -23.73 2.02 -14.19
C ARG A 132 -25.09 2.73 -14.27
N LYS A 133 -25.67 3.10 -13.12
CA LYS A 133 -26.95 3.83 -13.08
C LYS A 133 -26.80 5.24 -13.65
N GLU A 134 -25.72 5.93 -13.33
CA GLU A 134 -25.48 7.27 -13.88
C GLU A 134 -25.35 7.27 -15.41
N ARG A 135 -24.73 6.24 -16.00
CA ARG A 135 -24.55 6.16 -17.47
C ARG A 135 -25.84 5.96 -18.27
N VAL A 136 -26.95 5.61 -17.61
CA VAL A 136 -28.25 5.39 -18.25
C VAL A 136 -29.25 6.50 -17.98
N GLU A 137 -28.88 7.51 -17.18
CA GLU A 137 -29.65 8.72 -16.88
C GLU A 137 -29.17 9.90 -17.75
#